data_AF-A0A5C6ZHP3-F1
#
_entry.id   AF-A0A5C6ZHP3-F1
#
_cell.length_a   1.000
_cell.length_b   1.000
_cell.length_c   1.000
_cell.angle_alpha   90.00
_cell.angle_beta   90.00
_cell.angle_gamma   90.00
#
_symmetry.space_group_name_H-M   'P 1'
#
loop_
_entity.id
_entity.type
_entity.pdbx_description
1 polymer ?
#
loop_
_entity_poly.entity_id
_entity_poly.type
_entity_poly.pdbx_seq_one_letter_code
_entity_poly.pdbx_strand_id
1 'polypeptide(L)'
;MEFKVGDSRRYGIFPDSLNNRLNPKTNKPLLTSLLDCAEKNQFEIEFIEGFYDLNLILDSRKNLSFKFNNSEFKLAHITNEKGARSEHINFKGKLILSDSFGSYYSDHITVDSLIIKTSTRKSLEGRKSRGCHIYKGTNNLHINYLKIQNLASGSEVYENNHAALAIDGLRENPTYITIDEAIIESSDRHGVYITGSQNSIKKLKINSYGQGTTVYMSGMQDSDRGEERVLSGLWINRCNDCQFDEVEIHTKNSKGFPLKLDEGDASRPTFIKLLKMDVPYKDELILDDILTNVLVKKIELVD
;
A
#
# COMPACT_ATOMS: atom_id res chain seq x y z
N MET A 1 17.68 32.60 -8.13
CA MET A 1 17.47 31.83 -6.88
C MET A 1 18.34 30.60 -6.96
N GLU A 2 19.19 30.35 -5.96
CA GLU A 2 20.11 29.21 -5.96
C GLU A 2 19.47 28.03 -5.20
N PHE A 3 19.35 26.87 -5.86
CA PHE A 3 18.81 25.66 -5.24
C PHE A 3 19.95 24.82 -4.66
N LYS A 4 19.78 24.35 -3.42
CA LYS A 4 20.77 23.51 -2.73
C LYS A 4 20.89 22.13 -3.38
N VAL A 5 22.01 21.45 -3.16
CA VAL A 5 22.15 20.02 -3.53
C VAL A 5 21.03 19.24 -2.84
N GLY A 6 20.41 18.31 -3.56
CA GLY A 6 19.24 17.55 -3.09
C GLY A 6 17.89 18.15 -3.49
N ASP A 7 17.76 19.48 -3.62
CA ASP A 7 16.51 20.11 -4.07
C ASP A 7 16.20 19.72 -5.52
N SER A 8 15.05 19.08 -5.77
CA SER A 8 14.64 18.59 -7.09
C SER A 8 14.74 19.66 -8.19
N ARG A 9 14.50 20.92 -7.83
CA ARG A 9 14.48 22.08 -8.75
C ARG A 9 15.87 22.41 -9.28
N ARG A 10 16.93 22.13 -8.51
CA ARG A 10 18.32 22.24 -8.96
C ARG A 10 18.58 21.36 -10.18
N TYR A 11 17.83 20.27 -10.30
CA TYR A 11 17.96 19.27 -11.36
C TYR A 11 16.89 19.41 -12.45
N GLY A 12 16.16 20.53 -12.45
CA GLY A 12 15.15 20.83 -13.47
C GLY A 12 13.79 20.18 -13.22
N ILE A 13 13.56 19.60 -12.04
CA ILE A 13 12.31 18.93 -11.68
C ILE A 13 11.53 19.85 -10.74
N PHE A 14 10.44 20.43 -11.26
CA PHE A 14 9.63 21.43 -10.56
C PHE A 14 8.21 20.92 -10.30
N PRO A 15 7.59 21.30 -9.18
CA PRO A 15 6.16 21.06 -9.00
C PRO A 15 5.36 21.85 -10.03
N ASP A 16 4.17 21.35 -10.36
CA ASP A 16 3.16 21.95 -11.24
C ASP A 16 3.71 22.32 -12.62
N SER A 17 4.71 21.56 -13.07
CA SER A 17 5.46 21.78 -14.31
C SER A 17 5.59 20.48 -15.12
N LEU A 18 5.78 20.62 -16.43
CA LEU A 18 6.12 19.50 -17.31
C LEU A 18 7.55 19.01 -17.02
N ASN A 19 7.66 17.82 -16.44
CA ASN A 19 8.93 17.20 -16.03
C ASN A 19 9.43 16.11 -17.00
N ASN A 20 8.95 16.10 -18.25
CA ASN A 20 9.26 15.10 -19.27
C ASN A 20 10.56 15.38 -20.07
N ARG A 21 11.36 16.36 -19.63
CA ARG A 21 12.60 16.75 -20.32
C ARG A 21 13.70 15.71 -20.11
N LEU A 22 14.69 15.72 -21.00
CA LEU A 22 15.91 14.93 -20.86
C LEU A 22 17.02 15.79 -20.25
N ASN A 23 17.87 15.16 -19.46
CA ASN A 23 19.09 15.78 -18.99
C ASN A 23 20.07 15.95 -20.18
N PRO A 24 20.60 17.16 -20.43
CA PRO A 24 21.39 17.44 -21.63
C PRO A 24 22.74 16.72 -21.67
N LYS A 25 23.25 16.21 -20.53
CA LYS A 25 24.53 15.49 -20.47
C LYS A 25 24.36 13.98 -20.57
N THR A 26 23.34 13.42 -19.91
CA THR A 26 23.14 11.95 -19.86
C THR A 26 22.15 11.46 -20.90
N ASN A 27 21.37 12.36 -21.52
CA ASN A 27 20.25 12.04 -22.41
C ASN A 27 19.17 11.12 -21.78
N LYS A 28 19.16 11.01 -20.44
CA LYS A 28 18.16 10.26 -19.67
C LYS A 28 17.06 11.22 -19.17
N PRO A 29 15.86 10.71 -18.82
CA PRO A 29 14.87 11.50 -18.09
C PRO A 29 15.47 12.20 -16.88
N LEU A 30 14.98 13.40 -16.56
CA LEU A 30 15.52 14.21 -15.46
C LEU A 30 15.49 13.46 -14.12
N LEU A 31 14.36 12.81 -13.79
CA LEU A 31 14.22 12.03 -12.56
C LEU A 31 15.24 10.89 -12.50
N THR A 32 15.40 10.11 -13.57
CA THR A 32 16.40 9.03 -13.65
C THR A 32 17.81 9.56 -13.41
N SER A 33 18.16 10.71 -14.02
CA SER A 33 19.48 11.32 -13.83
C SER A 33 19.70 11.81 -12.39
N LEU A 34 18.65 12.33 -11.75
CA LEU A 34 18.68 12.72 -10.34
C LEU A 34 18.86 11.50 -9.44
N LEU A 35 18.12 10.42 -9.67
CA LEU A 35 18.25 9.17 -8.92
C LEU A 35 19.67 8.60 -9.06
N ASP A 36 20.22 8.52 -10.27
CA ASP A 36 21.61 8.08 -10.51
C ASP A 36 22.62 8.95 -9.75
N CYS A 37 22.38 10.25 -9.69
CA CYS A 37 23.25 11.20 -8.99
C CYS A 37 23.15 11.05 -7.47
N ALA A 38 21.94 10.93 -6.93
CA ALA A 38 21.69 10.75 -5.51
C ALA A 38 22.25 9.42 -5.00
N GLU A 39 22.01 8.33 -5.73
CA GLU A 39 22.55 7.01 -5.42
C GLU A 39 24.08 6.99 -5.46
N LYS A 40 24.71 7.65 -6.45
CA LYS A 40 26.18 7.71 -6.53
C LYS A 40 26.81 8.58 -5.43
N ASN A 41 26.19 9.71 -5.11
CA ASN A 41 26.78 10.73 -4.23
C ASN A 41 26.18 10.73 -2.81
N GLN A 42 25.24 9.84 -2.52
CA GLN A 42 24.64 9.62 -1.21
C GLN A 42 24.03 10.88 -0.59
N PHE A 43 23.24 11.64 -1.38
CA PHE A 43 22.49 12.78 -0.87
C PHE A 43 20.98 12.53 -0.89
N GLU A 44 20.26 13.19 0.02
CA GLU A 44 18.80 13.16 0.08
C GLU A 44 18.17 14.03 -1.00
N ILE A 45 17.18 13.48 -1.72
CA ILE A 45 16.39 14.22 -2.71
C ILE A 45 15.21 14.88 -2.00
N GLU A 46 15.13 16.20 -2.04
CA GLU A 46 14.02 16.97 -1.47
C GLU A 46 13.05 17.39 -2.58
N PHE A 47 11.78 17.02 -2.39
CA PHE A 47 10.65 17.53 -3.15
C PHE A 47 9.88 18.51 -2.26
N ILE A 48 9.67 19.72 -2.76
CA ILE A 48 8.85 20.73 -2.08
C ILE A 48 7.36 20.43 -2.31
N GLU A 49 6.49 21.23 -1.70
CA GLU A 49 5.05 21.12 -1.92
C GLU A 49 4.68 21.34 -3.39
N GLY A 50 3.69 20.58 -3.86
CA GLY A 50 3.10 20.71 -5.20
C GLY A 50 3.03 19.38 -5.95
N PHE A 51 2.46 19.40 -7.16
CA PHE A 51 2.25 18.19 -7.95
C PHE A 51 3.36 17.99 -8.99
N TYR A 52 4.14 16.93 -8.81
CA TYR A 52 5.10 16.48 -9.79
C TYR A 52 4.40 15.51 -10.72
N ASP A 53 4.16 15.95 -11.97
CA ASP A 53 3.50 15.16 -13.01
C ASP A 53 4.40 14.01 -13.53
N LEU A 54 4.75 13.09 -12.62
CA LEU A 54 5.71 12.02 -12.78
C LEU A 54 5.26 10.76 -12.02
N ASN A 55 5.74 9.63 -12.49
CA ASN A 55 5.75 8.37 -11.73
C ASN A 55 7.09 8.25 -11.00
N LEU A 56 7.07 7.89 -9.71
CA LEU A 56 8.27 7.58 -8.96
C LEU A 56 8.56 6.08 -9.07
N ILE A 57 9.29 5.69 -10.12
CA ILE A 57 9.67 4.29 -10.37
C ILE A 57 11.09 4.05 -9.86
N LEU A 58 11.22 3.26 -8.80
CA LEU A 58 12.48 2.87 -8.16
C LEU A 58 12.74 1.41 -8.46
N ASP A 59 13.11 1.15 -9.71
CA ASP A 59 13.42 -0.19 -10.20
C ASP A 59 14.91 -0.50 -10.01
N SER A 60 15.18 -1.54 -9.23
CA SER A 60 16.51 -2.07 -8.89
C SER A 60 17.45 -0.99 -8.33
N ARG A 61 16.91 -0.14 -7.45
CA ARG A 61 17.61 1.02 -6.86
C ARG A 61 18.02 0.77 -5.43
N LYS A 62 19.14 1.37 -5.02
CA LYS A 62 19.72 1.17 -3.68
C LYS A 62 20.05 2.50 -3.01
N ASN A 63 19.98 2.52 -1.68
CA ASN A 63 20.54 3.61 -0.85
C ASN A 63 20.02 5.00 -1.24
N LEU A 64 18.71 5.15 -1.37
CA LEU A 64 18.06 6.41 -1.72
C LEU A 64 17.28 6.95 -0.53
N SER A 65 17.47 8.23 -0.23
CA SER A 65 16.67 8.97 0.75
C SER A 65 15.93 10.08 0.04
N PHE A 66 14.64 10.21 0.34
CA PHE A 66 13.77 11.24 -0.17
C PHE A 66 13.15 12.00 0.99
N LYS A 67 12.91 13.29 0.79
CA LYS A 67 12.13 14.13 1.69
C LYS A 67 10.99 14.77 0.91
N PHE A 68 9.76 14.43 1.28
CA PHE A 68 8.54 14.95 0.66
C PHE A 68 7.87 15.97 1.58
N ASN A 69 7.81 17.21 1.14
CA ASN A 69 7.14 18.29 1.89
C ASN A 69 5.71 18.47 1.35
N ASN A 70 4.81 17.50 1.59
CA ASN A 70 3.47 17.45 0.98
C ASN A 70 3.53 17.39 -0.56
N SER A 71 4.45 16.60 -1.10
CA SER A 71 4.65 16.47 -2.55
C SER A 71 3.71 15.42 -3.13
N GLU A 72 3.05 15.76 -4.25
CA GLU A 72 2.13 14.86 -4.93
C GLU A 72 2.78 14.25 -6.18
N PHE A 73 2.58 12.96 -6.40
CA PHE A 73 2.98 12.22 -7.60
C PHE A 73 1.80 11.43 -8.17
N LYS A 74 1.94 10.89 -9.38
CA LYS A 74 0.95 9.96 -9.93
C LYS A 74 0.92 8.67 -9.13
N LEU A 75 2.06 7.98 -9.08
CA LEU A 75 2.26 6.72 -8.36
C LEU A 75 3.70 6.60 -7.90
N ALA A 76 3.96 5.66 -6.99
CA ALA A 76 5.30 5.27 -6.58
C ALA A 76 5.41 3.76 -6.53
N HIS A 77 6.32 3.19 -7.32
CA HIS A 77 6.58 1.75 -7.38
C HIS A 77 8.05 1.45 -7.11
N ILE A 78 8.30 0.49 -6.23
CA ILE A 78 9.63 -0.02 -5.89
C ILE A 78 9.71 -1.45 -6.40
N THR A 79 10.52 -1.70 -7.42
CA THR A 79 10.51 -2.98 -8.16
C THR A 79 11.92 -3.50 -8.43
N ASN A 80 12.02 -4.68 -9.06
CA ASN A 80 13.27 -5.31 -9.51
C ASN A 80 13.23 -5.69 -11.00
N GLU A 81 12.51 -4.95 -11.85
CA GLU A 81 12.41 -5.23 -13.29
C GLU A 81 13.78 -5.26 -14.01
N LYS A 82 14.78 -4.53 -13.50
CA LYS A 82 16.19 -4.60 -13.96
C LYS A 82 17.02 -5.69 -13.27
N GLY A 83 16.38 -6.59 -12.54
CA GLY A 83 16.95 -7.85 -12.03
C GLY A 83 17.43 -7.81 -10.58
N ALA A 84 17.93 -6.68 -10.08
CA ALA A 84 18.40 -6.59 -8.70
C ALA A 84 17.29 -6.12 -7.76
N ARG A 85 17.29 -6.64 -6.53
CA ARG A 85 16.38 -6.17 -5.48
C ARG A 85 16.60 -4.67 -5.24
N SER A 86 15.50 -3.92 -5.08
CA SER A 86 15.56 -2.56 -4.59
C SER A 86 15.71 -2.56 -3.06
N GLU A 87 16.69 -1.85 -2.52
CA GLU A 87 17.00 -1.93 -1.08
C GLU A 87 17.42 -0.61 -0.45
N HIS A 88 17.15 -0.44 0.85
CA HIS A 88 17.54 0.74 1.62
C HIS A 88 16.99 2.05 1.02
N ILE A 89 15.66 2.12 0.89
CA ILE A 89 14.95 3.28 0.37
C ILE A 89 14.13 3.93 1.48
N ASN A 90 14.36 5.21 1.73
CA ASN A 90 13.71 5.96 2.80
C ASN A 90 12.87 7.10 2.25
N PHE A 91 11.56 7.06 2.49
CA PHE A 91 10.59 8.08 2.12
C PHE A 91 10.24 8.90 3.36
N LYS A 92 10.94 10.01 3.57
CA LYS A 92 10.70 10.91 4.72
C LYS A 92 9.63 11.94 4.40
N GLY A 93 8.92 12.38 5.43
CA GLY A 93 7.84 13.35 5.31
C GLY A 93 6.60 12.75 4.64
N LYS A 94 5.86 13.59 3.92
CA LYS A 94 4.51 13.26 3.42
C LYS A 94 4.46 13.17 1.91
N LEU A 95 4.38 11.94 1.41
CA LEU A 95 4.15 11.59 0.02
C LEU A 95 2.65 11.42 -0.25
N ILE A 96 2.16 12.02 -1.33
CA ILE A 96 0.78 11.90 -1.77
C ILE A 96 0.76 11.30 -3.17
N LEU A 97 -0.04 10.25 -3.39
CA LEU A 97 -0.16 9.56 -4.68
C LEU A 97 -1.58 9.67 -5.21
N SER A 98 -1.71 9.94 -6.51
CA SER A 98 -3.00 10.06 -7.19
C SER A 98 -3.58 8.72 -7.67
N ASP A 99 -2.78 7.66 -7.65
CA ASP A 99 -3.09 6.35 -8.22
C ASP A 99 -2.74 5.21 -7.26
N SER A 100 -1.48 4.81 -7.15
CA SER A 100 -1.08 3.66 -6.31
C SER A 100 0.32 3.74 -5.73
N PHE A 101 0.51 3.01 -4.64
CA PHE A 101 1.81 2.59 -4.14
C PHE A 101 2.00 1.09 -4.40
N GLY A 102 3.22 0.69 -4.77
CA GLY A 102 3.54 -0.70 -5.08
C GLY A 102 4.96 -1.07 -4.65
N SER A 103 5.14 -2.26 -4.08
CA SER A 103 6.47 -2.82 -3.83
C SER A 103 6.55 -4.26 -4.30
N TYR A 104 7.66 -4.65 -4.93
CA TYR A 104 7.88 -6.00 -5.46
C TYR A 104 9.36 -6.31 -5.42
N TYR A 105 9.76 -7.44 -4.82
CA TYR A 105 11.17 -7.78 -4.54
C TYR A 105 11.96 -6.56 -4.07
N SER A 106 11.65 -6.12 -2.86
CA SER A 106 12.27 -4.98 -2.22
C SER A 106 12.59 -5.27 -0.76
N ASP A 107 13.59 -4.60 -0.19
CA ASP A 107 14.03 -4.85 1.18
C ASP A 107 14.48 -3.57 1.90
N HIS A 108 14.23 -3.47 3.20
CA HIS A 108 14.59 -2.30 4.01
C HIS A 108 14.03 -0.99 3.44
N ILE A 109 12.71 -0.90 3.39
CA ILE A 109 11.98 0.28 2.91
C ILE A 109 11.32 0.97 4.10
N THR A 110 11.51 2.28 4.24
CA THR A 110 10.82 3.06 5.27
C THR A 110 10.00 4.18 4.64
N VAL A 111 8.79 4.40 5.16
CA VAL A 111 7.86 5.43 4.68
C VAL A 111 7.23 6.14 5.87
N ASP A 112 7.47 7.45 6.01
CA ASP A 112 6.89 8.24 7.10
C ASP A 112 5.38 8.42 6.94
N SER A 113 4.94 9.05 5.86
CA SER A 113 3.52 9.28 5.60
C SER A 113 3.20 9.10 4.14
N LEU A 114 2.27 8.18 3.85
CA LEU A 114 1.76 7.88 2.53
C LEU A 114 0.25 8.12 2.48
N ILE A 115 -0.18 9.03 1.60
CA ILE A 115 -1.60 9.26 1.31
C ILE A 115 -1.88 8.89 -0.13
N ILE A 116 -2.80 7.97 -0.36
CA ILE A 116 -3.28 7.60 -1.68
C ILE A 116 -4.69 8.13 -1.84
N LYS A 117 -4.90 9.00 -2.84
CA LYS A 117 -6.18 9.64 -3.11
C LYS A 117 -6.46 9.74 -4.60
N THR A 118 -7.71 9.60 -5.00
CA THR A 118 -8.06 9.86 -6.40
C THR A 118 -7.95 11.34 -6.74
N SER A 119 -7.38 11.62 -7.91
CA SER A 119 -7.52 12.91 -8.58
C SER A 119 -7.71 12.69 -10.07
N THR A 120 -8.93 12.83 -10.59
CA THR A 120 -9.24 12.61 -12.02
C THR A 120 -8.52 13.56 -12.98
N ARG A 121 -7.92 14.64 -12.47
CA ARG A 121 -7.06 15.55 -13.25
C ARG A 121 -5.58 15.18 -13.23
N LYS A 122 -5.12 14.53 -12.16
CA LYS A 122 -3.70 14.27 -11.89
C LYS A 122 -3.31 12.80 -12.06
N SER A 123 -4.29 11.89 -12.07
CA SER A 123 -4.07 10.46 -12.24
C SER A 123 -3.74 10.09 -13.69
N LEU A 124 -3.13 8.92 -13.86
CA LEU A 124 -2.93 8.31 -15.18
C LEU A 124 -4.29 8.14 -15.86
N GLU A 125 -4.46 8.81 -17.01
CA GLU A 125 -5.65 8.69 -17.87
C GLU A 125 -6.98 9.01 -17.17
N GLY A 126 -6.96 9.84 -16.13
CA GLY A 126 -8.16 10.19 -15.36
C GLY A 126 -8.73 9.05 -14.52
N ARG A 127 -7.95 7.97 -14.33
CA ARG A 127 -8.34 6.80 -13.54
C ARG A 127 -8.46 7.14 -12.05
N LYS A 128 -9.21 6.33 -11.32
CA LYS A 128 -9.27 6.41 -9.86
C LYS A 128 -8.15 5.57 -9.24
N SER A 129 -7.92 5.76 -7.95
CA SER A 129 -6.85 5.08 -7.22
C SER A 129 -6.98 3.55 -7.24
N ARG A 130 -5.83 2.91 -7.37
CA ARG A 130 -5.60 1.45 -7.32
C ARG A 130 -5.09 0.97 -5.95
N GLY A 131 -5.05 1.85 -4.95
CA GLY A 131 -4.68 1.48 -3.57
C GLY A 131 -3.18 1.23 -3.37
N CYS A 132 -2.87 0.45 -2.34
CA CYS A 132 -1.52 0.09 -1.93
C CYS A 132 -1.31 -1.42 -2.09
N HIS A 133 -0.29 -1.83 -2.84
CA HIS A 133 0.03 -3.24 -3.05
C HIS A 133 1.46 -3.55 -2.63
N ILE A 134 1.61 -4.23 -1.49
CA ILE A 134 2.89 -4.74 -1.00
C ILE A 134 2.99 -6.17 -1.48
N TYR A 135 3.74 -6.37 -2.56
CA TYR A 135 3.70 -7.61 -3.32
C TYR A 135 4.91 -8.51 -3.04
N LYS A 136 4.84 -9.70 -3.63
CA LYS A 136 5.83 -10.79 -3.63
C LYS A 136 7.28 -10.33 -3.43
N GLY A 137 7.97 -10.99 -2.50
CA GLY A 137 9.39 -10.79 -2.22
C GLY A 137 9.72 -9.47 -1.52
N THR A 138 8.71 -8.70 -1.08
CA THR A 138 8.93 -7.54 -0.21
C THR A 138 9.25 -8.00 1.21
N ASN A 139 10.31 -7.44 1.78
CA ASN A 139 10.82 -7.77 3.10
C ASN A 139 11.19 -6.49 3.87
N ASN A 140 11.05 -6.46 5.20
CA ASN A 140 11.43 -5.31 6.04
C ASN A 140 10.92 -3.96 5.51
N LEU A 141 9.61 -3.85 5.29
CA LEU A 141 8.98 -2.59 4.89
C LEU A 141 8.24 -2.02 6.09
N HIS A 142 8.50 -0.75 6.42
CA HIS A 142 7.84 -0.03 7.50
C HIS A 142 7.15 1.23 6.99
N ILE A 143 5.84 1.35 7.24
CA ILE A 143 5.06 2.57 7.00
C ILE A 143 4.57 3.12 8.34
N ASN A 144 4.95 4.35 8.72
CA ASN A 144 4.43 4.94 9.97
C ASN A 144 2.95 5.33 9.80
N TYR A 145 2.59 5.97 8.69
CA TYR A 145 1.21 6.37 8.43
C TYR A 145 0.79 6.10 6.99
N LEU A 146 -0.25 5.28 6.82
CA LEU A 146 -0.88 4.96 5.54
C LEU A 146 -2.34 5.41 5.56
N LYS A 147 -2.72 6.29 4.63
CA LYS A 147 -4.13 6.63 4.39
C LYS A 147 -4.52 6.38 2.94
N ILE A 148 -5.54 5.56 2.74
CA ILE A 148 -6.11 5.26 1.43
C ILE A 148 -7.52 5.83 1.40
N GLN A 149 -7.71 6.91 0.65
CA GLN A 149 -8.99 7.61 0.59
C GLN A 149 -10.03 6.82 -0.19
N ASN A 150 -9.62 6.10 -1.24
CA ASN A 150 -10.51 5.25 -1.99
C ASN A 150 -9.72 4.20 -2.80
N LEU A 151 -10.31 3.03 -2.98
CA LEU A 151 -9.96 2.06 -4.02
C LEU A 151 -11.11 1.99 -5.03
N ALA A 152 -10.80 1.99 -6.33
CA ALA A 152 -11.82 1.87 -7.37
C ALA A 152 -11.94 0.48 -7.99
N SER A 153 -13.11 0.26 -8.59
CA SER A 153 -13.50 -0.90 -9.38
C SER A 153 -14.28 -0.46 -10.64
N GLY A 154 -14.89 -1.42 -11.35
CA GLY A 154 -15.86 -1.12 -12.42
C GLY A 154 -15.34 -1.24 -13.85
N SER A 155 -14.09 -1.66 -14.05
CA SER A 155 -13.56 -2.03 -15.36
C SER A 155 -12.39 -3.01 -15.24
N GLU A 156 -11.98 -3.61 -16.36
CA GLU A 156 -10.84 -4.55 -16.46
C GLU A 156 -9.51 -3.93 -16.01
N VAL A 157 -9.35 -2.60 -16.11
CA VAL A 157 -8.15 -1.90 -15.59
C VAL A 157 -7.94 -2.11 -14.09
N TYR A 158 -9.01 -2.42 -13.35
CA TYR A 158 -8.98 -2.70 -11.93
C TYR A 158 -9.04 -4.20 -11.62
N GLU A 159 -8.91 -5.11 -12.59
CA GLU A 159 -9.18 -6.53 -12.37
C GLU A 159 -8.37 -7.12 -11.21
N ASN A 160 -7.10 -6.73 -11.11
CA ASN A 160 -6.14 -7.20 -10.11
C ASN A 160 -6.10 -6.34 -8.82
N ASN A 161 -7.02 -5.40 -8.64
CA ASN A 161 -7.07 -4.54 -7.45
C ASN A 161 -8.01 -5.11 -6.39
N HIS A 162 -7.61 -6.13 -5.64
CA HIS A 162 -8.53 -6.87 -4.77
C HIS A 162 -8.91 -6.13 -3.47
N ALA A 163 -7.99 -5.37 -2.89
CA ALA A 163 -8.18 -4.64 -1.63
C ALA A 163 -7.58 -3.23 -1.68
N ALA A 164 -8.02 -2.34 -0.77
CA ALA A 164 -7.44 -1.00 -0.70
C ALA A 164 -5.99 -1.07 -0.24
N LEU A 165 -5.71 -1.91 0.76
CA LEU A 165 -4.38 -2.39 1.10
C LEU A 165 -4.32 -3.89 0.82
N ALA A 166 -3.50 -4.29 -0.15
CA ALA A 166 -3.19 -5.68 -0.45
C ALA A 166 -1.74 -5.99 -0.06
N ILE A 167 -1.54 -7.05 0.72
CA ILE A 167 -0.23 -7.59 1.09
C ILE A 167 -0.26 -9.07 0.72
N ASP A 168 0.28 -9.43 -0.44
CA ASP A 168 0.22 -10.78 -0.99
C ASP A 168 1.41 -11.10 -1.90
N GLY A 169 1.58 -12.36 -2.29
CA GLY A 169 2.68 -12.75 -3.17
C GLY A 169 2.95 -14.24 -3.19
N LEU A 170 1.96 -15.03 -3.63
CA LEU A 170 1.96 -16.50 -3.70
C LEU A 170 3.38 -17.11 -3.77
N ARG A 171 3.69 -18.01 -2.82
CA ARG A 171 4.99 -18.70 -2.58
C ARG A 171 6.11 -17.85 -1.97
N GLU A 172 6.14 -16.55 -2.20
CA GLU A 172 7.15 -15.65 -1.63
C GLU A 172 6.45 -14.44 -1.00
N ASN A 173 5.51 -14.74 -0.11
CA ASN A 173 4.66 -13.76 0.53
C ASN A 173 5.49 -12.72 1.28
N PRO A 174 5.02 -11.46 1.37
CA PRO A 174 5.71 -10.42 2.11
C PRO A 174 5.97 -10.81 3.58
N THR A 175 7.14 -10.44 4.08
CA THR A 175 7.53 -10.70 5.47
C THR A 175 8.11 -9.47 6.15
N TYR A 176 7.96 -9.40 7.48
CA TYR A 176 8.42 -8.27 8.28
C TYR A 176 7.86 -6.92 7.80
N ILE A 177 6.59 -6.91 7.40
CA ILE A 177 5.87 -5.69 7.02
C ILE A 177 5.28 -5.07 8.28
N THR A 178 5.66 -3.84 8.59
CA THR A 178 5.14 -3.08 9.74
C THR A 178 4.36 -1.86 9.25
N ILE A 179 3.15 -1.67 9.74
CA ILE A 179 2.37 -0.45 9.55
C ILE A 179 1.91 0.08 10.90
N ASP A 180 2.32 1.28 11.30
CA ASP A 180 1.94 1.81 12.62
C ASP A 180 0.47 2.27 12.62
N GLU A 181 0.05 3.04 11.62
CA GLU A 181 -1.36 3.39 11.43
C GLU A 181 -1.78 3.27 9.96
N ALA A 182 -2.84 2.50 9.71
CA ALA A 182 -3.50 2.37 8.42
C ALA A 182 -4.96 2.83 8.52
N ILE A 183 -5.36 3.76 7.66
CA ILE A 183 -6.74 4.24 7.54
C ILE A 183 -7.23 3.98 6.12
N ILE A 184 -8.25 3.13 6.00
CA ILE A 184 -9.01 2.91 4.78
C ILE A 184 -10.31 3.70 4.89
N GLU A 185 -10.41 4.81 4.17
CA GLU A 185 -11.63 5.61 4.17
C GLU A 185 -12.75 4.93 3.37
N SER A 186 -12.40 4.39 2.20
CA SER A 186 -13.34 3.68 1.34
C SER A 186 -12.63 2.67 0.46
N SER A 187 -13.29 1.53 0.23
CA SER A 187 -12.88 0.57 -0.78
C SER A 187 -14.08 0.08 -1.58
N ASP A 188 -13.96 0.08 -2.90
CA ASP A 188 -14.95 -0.56 -3.76
C ASP A 188 -15.01 -2.08 -3.55
N ARG A 189 -13.93 -2.69 -3.03
CA ARG A 189 -13.75 -4.13 -2.82
C ARG A 189 -13.37 -4.40 -1.37
N HIS A 190 -12.43 -5.30 -1.09
CA HIS A 190 -11.97 -5.55 0.28
C HIS A 190 -11.31 -4.30 0.87
N GLY A 191 -11.44 -4.10 2.19
CA GLY A 191 -10.70 -3.06 2.89
C GLY A 191 -9.20 -3.39 2.89
N VAL A 192 -8.87 -4.52 3.49
CA VAL A 192 -7.50 -5.04 3.59
C VAL A 192 -7.50 -6.54 3.26
N TYR A 193 -6.53 -6.96 2.44
CA TYR A 193 -6.17 -8.36 2.24
C TYR A 193 -4.72 -8.56 2.62
N ILE A 194 -4.42 -9.57 3.45
CA ILE A 194 -3.07 -9.82 3.94
C ILE A 194 -2.74 -11.31 4.04
N THR A 195 -1.56 -11.64 3.52
CA THR A 195 -0.87 -12.92 3.68
C THR A 195 0.55 -12.71 4.18
N GLY A 196 1.27 -13.81 4.45
CA GLY A 196 2.70 -13.79 4.76
C GLY A 196 3.02 -14.06 6.21
N SER A 197 4.16 -13.56 6.68
CA SER A 197 4.61 -13.88 8.04
C SER A 197 5.33 -12.73 8.73
N GLN A 198 5.21 -12.69 10.05
CA GLN A 198 5.87 -11.69 10.89
C GLN A 198 5.48 -10.24 10.51
N ASN A 199 4.27 -10.09 9.97
CA ASN A 199 3.71 -8.80 9.62
C ASN A 199 2.97 -8.23 10.83
N SER A 200 3.05 -6.92 11.03
CA SER A 200 2.38 -6.22 12.11
C SER A 200 1.68 -4.95 11.66
N ILE A 201 0.42 -4.79 12.07
CA ILE A 201 -0.31 -3.52 11.93
C ILE A 201 -0.74 -3.06 13.32
N LYS A 202 -0.18 -1.96 13.82
CA LYS A 202 -0.50 -1.50 15.18
C LYS A 202 -1.93 -0.96 15.24
N LYS A 203 -2.30 -0.07 14.32
CA LYS A 203 -3.67 0.46 14.25
C LYS A 203 -4.20 0.38 12.83
N LEU A 204 -5.30 -0.34 12.65
CA LEU A 204 -6.04 -0.43 11.40
C LEU A 204 -7.44 0.11 11.60
N LYS A 205 -7.83 1.12 10.82
CA LYS A 205 -9.20 1.62 10.78
C LYS A 205 -9.76 1.50 9.36
N ILE A 206 -10.94 0.89 9.23
CA ILE A 206 -11.63 0.69 7.97
C ILE A 206 -13.02 1.31 8.09
N ASN A 207 -13.23 2.45 7.43
CA ASN A 207 -14.47 3.22 7.51
C ASN A 207 -15.55 2.69 6.55
N SER A 208 -15.16 2.21 5.36
CA SER A 208 -16.08 1.57 4.43
C SER A 208 -15.38 0.62 3.45
N TYR A 209 -16.05 -0.47 3.10
CA TYR A 209 -15.59 -1.45 2.09
C TYR A 209 -16.79 -2.02 1.32
N GLY A 210 -16.53 -2.68 0.19
CA GLY A 210 -17.57 -3.22 -0.68
C GLY A 210 -18.48 -2.16 -1.31
N GLN A 211 -17.95 -0.98 -1.59
CA GLN A 211 -18.73 0.13 -2.16
C GLN A 211 -19.00 -0.01 -3.66
N GLY A 212 -18.22 -0.85 -4.35
CA GLY A 212 -18.21 -0.98 -5.80
C GLY A 212 -18.66 -2.36 -6.27
N THR A 213 -17.96 -2.89 -7.27
CA THR A 213 -18.35 -4.12 -7.96
C THR A 213 -17.23 -5.16 -8.02
N THR A 214 -17.63 -6.43 -7.98
CA THR A 214 -16.77 -7.61 -8.15
C THR A 214 -16.78 -8.16 -9.57
N VAL A 215 -17.59 -7.59 -10.49
CA VAL A 215 -17.80 -8.12 -11.86
C VAL A 215 -16.48 -8.42 -12.57
N TYR A 216 -15.55 -7.45 -12.54
CA TYR A 216 -14.25 -7.51 -13.22
C TYR A 216 -13.12 -8.09 -12.35
N MET A 217 -13.39 -8.69 -11.20
CA MET A 217 -12.32 -9.25 -10.35
C MET A 217 -11.71 -10.49 -11.01
N SER A 218 -10.39 -10.44 -11.22
CA SER A 218 -9.60 -11.62 -11.54
C SER A 218 -9.40 -12.46 -10.26
N GLY A 219 -9.03 -13.73 -10.42
CA GLY A 219 -8.71 -14.59 -9.28
C GLY A 219 -7.58 -13.98 -8.44
N MET A 220 -7.70 -14.08 -7.12
CA MET A 220 -6.73 -13.52 -6.18
C MET A 220 -5.69 -14.57 -5.79
N GLN A 221 -4.48 -14.11 -5.46
CA GLN A 221 -3.43 -15.01 -5.00
C GLN A 221 -3.74 -15.56 -3.61
N ASP A 222 -3.29 -16.80 -3.37
CA ASP A 222 -3.49 -17.52 -2.12
C ASP A 222 -4.95 -17.83 -1.74
N SER A 223 -5.95 -17.50 -2.59
CA SER A 223 -7.36 -17.83 -2.36
C SER A 223 -7.88 -18.84 -3.39
N ASP A 224 -9.00 -19.50 -3.05
CA ASP A 224 -9.73 -20.30 -4.01
C ASP A 224 -10.52 -19.42 -5.00
N ARG A 225 -10.79 -19.96 -6.18
CA ARG A 225 -11.51 -19.22 -7.22
C ARG A 225 -12.94 -18.91 -6.78
N GLY A 226 -13.31 -17.64 -6.85
CA GLY A 226 -14.62 -17.11 -6.48
C GLY A 226 -14.62 -16.47 -5.09
N GLU A 227 -13.67 -16.83 -4.24
CA GLU A 227 -13.55 -16.24 -2.91
C GLU A 227 -13.17 -14.77 -2.96
N GLU A 228 -12.44 -14.34 -3.99
CA GLU A 228 -12.09 -12.94 -4.21
C GLU A 228 -13.33 -12.04 -4.28
N ARG A 229 -14.51 -12.61 -4.54
CA ARG A 229 -15.77 -11.88 -4.69
C ARG A 229 -16.57 -11.80 -3.38
N VAL A 230 -16.13 -12.50 -2.33
CA VAL A 230 -16.75 -12.50 -1.00
C VAL A 230 -16.11 -11.39 -0.17
N LEU A 231 -16.58 -10.17 -0.38
CA LEU A 231 -15.94 -8.97 0.14
C LEU A 231 -15.91 -8.93 1.67
N SER A 232 -14.84 -8.33 2.20
CA SER A 232 -14.66 -8.14 3.63
C SER A 232 -13.91 -6.86 3.99
N GLY A 233 -14.06 -6.42 5.25
CA GLY A 233 -13.27 -5.34 5.81
C GLY A 233 -11.81 -5.75 5.89
N LEU A 234 -11.53 -6.79 6.66
CA LEU A 234 -10.22 -7.40 6.80
C LEU A 234 -10.28 -8.88 6.42
N TRP A 235 -9.46 -9.29 5.45
CA TRP A 235 -9.22 -10.70 5.12
C TRP A 235 -7.78 -11.07 5.48
N ILE A 236 -7.64 -11.97 6.45
CA ILE A 236 -6.38 -12.56 6.86
C ILE A 236 -6.31 -13.97 6.30
N ASN A 237 -5.32 -14.26 5.46
CA ASN A 237 -5.15 -15.56 4.82
C ASN A 237 -3.69 -16.01 4.90
N ARG A 238 -3.41 -17.24 5.32
CA ARG A 238 -2.05 -17.81 5.43
C ARG A 238 -1.07 -16.87 6.14
N CYS A 239 -1.56 -16.18 7.17
CA CYS A 239 -0.76 -15.30 8.02
C CYS A 239 -0.19 -16.09 9.18
N ASN A 240 1.13 -16.05 9.35
CA ASN A 240 1.83 -16.79 10.39
C ASN A 240 2.72 -15.86 11.22
N ASP A 241 2.60 -15.92 12.55
CA ASP A 241 3.28 -15.00 13.48
C ASP A 241 2.97 -13.52 13.20
N CYS A 242 1.76 -13.23 12.73
CA CYS A 242 1.34 -11.84 12.46
C CYS A 242 0.62 -11.24 13.68
N GLN A 243 0.64 -9.90 13.79
CA GLN A 243 0.05 -9.20 14.92
C GLN A 243 -0.67 -7.92 14.52
N PHE A 244 -1.94 -7.83 14.90
CA PHE A 244 -2.76 -6.63 14.80
C PHE A 244 -3.05 -6.12 16.21
N ASP A 245 -2.60 -4.93 16.57
CA ASP A 245 -2.83 -4.43 17.95
C ASP A 245 -4.25 -3.89 18.13
N GLU A 246 -4.71 -3.05 17.20
CA GLU A 246 -6.06 -2.52 17.18
C GLU A 246 -6.62 -2.54 15.75
N VAL A 247 -7.78 -3.16 15.57
CA VAL A 247 -8.52 -3.19 14.32
C VAL A 247 -9.92 -2.61 14.56
N GLU A 248 -10.25 -1.50 13.92
CA GLU A 248 -11.58 -0.87 13.95
C GLU A 248 -12.24 -1.00 12.57
N ILE A 249 -13.37 -1.69 12.49
CA ILE A 249 -14.11 -1.92 11.24
C ILE A 249 -15.52 -1.34 11.36
N HIS A 250 -15.83 -0.40 10.48
CA HIS A 250 -17.17 0.18 10.36
C HIS A 250 -17.98 -0.62 9.34
N THR A 251 -19.03 -1.23 9.85
CA THR A 251 -19.85 -2.23 9.16
C THR A 251 -21.16 -1.63 8.65
N LYS A 252 -21.71 -0.61 9.34
CA LYS A 252 -23.00 0.02 8.98
C LYS A 252 -23.00 0.61 7.58
N ASN A 253 -21.85 1.10 7.12
CA ASN A 253 -21.66 1.72 5.81
C ASN A 253 -20.98 0.79 4.79
N SER A 254 -20.86 -0.50 5.10
CA SER A 254 -20.07 -1.46 4.31
C SER A 254 -20.92 -2.61 3.77
N LYS A 255 -20.42 -3.30 2.74
CA LYS A 255 -21.04 -4.52 2.20
C LYS A 255 -20.07 -5.69 2.27
N GLY A 256 -20.55 -6.81 2.80
CA GLY A 256 -19.75 -8.01 3.04
C GLY A 256 -19.37 -8.18 4.51
N PHE A 257 -18.50 -9.14 4.79
CA PHE A 257 -18.15 -9.53 6.15
C PHE A 257 -17.16 -8.55 6.79
N PRO A 258 -17.34 -8.13 8.04
CA PRO A 258 -16.31 -7.35 8.74
C PRO A 258 -14.95 -8.04 8.72
N LEU A 259 -14.93 -9.36 8.97
CA LEU A 259 -13.71 -10.15 9.06
C LEU A 259 -13.85 -11.45 8.29
N LYS A 260 -12.82 -11.79 7.51
CA LYS A 260 -12.63 -13.10 6.88
C LYS A 260 -11.31 -13.69 7.38
N LEU A 261 -11.36 -14.86 8.01
CA LEU A 261 -10.25 -15.53 8.68
C LEU A 261 -9.98 -16.87 7.99
N ASP A 262 -8.98 -16.91 7.14
CA ASP A 262 -8.64 -18.09 6.35
C ASP A 262 -7.65 -19.02 7.08
N GLU A 263 -7.27 -20.09 6.39
CA GLU A 263 -6.28 -21.07 6.87
C GLU A 263 -4.93 -20.44 7.27
N GLY A 264 -4.24 -21.09 8.20
CA GLY A 264 -2.89 -20.74 8.60
C GLY A 264 -2.17 -21.89 9.29
N ASP A 265 -0.89 -21.71 9.61
CA ASP A 265 -0.13 -22.69 10.39
C ASP A 265 -0.54 -22.59 11.87
N ALA A 266 -1.21 -23.62 12.37
CA ALA A 266 -1.68 -23.70 13.75
C ALA A 266 -0.56 -23.58 14.80
N SER A 267 0.69 -23.87 14.43
CA SER A 267 1.85 -23.71 15.32
C SER A 267 2.40 -22.28 15.38
N ARG A 268 1.90 -21.39 14.51
CA ARG A 268 2.41 -20.02 14.29
C ARG A 268 1.26 -19.01 14.32
N PRO A 269 0.60 -18.81 15.47
CA PRO A 269 -0.66 -18.10 15.56
C PRO A 269 -0.55 -16.64 15.12
N THR A 270 -1.63 -16.13 14.53
CA THR A 270 -1.82 -14.71 14.24
C THR A 270 -2.77 -14.10 15.25
N PHE A 271 -2.46 -12.91 15.78
CA PHE A 271 -3.27 -12.29 16.83
C PHE A 271 -3.92 -10.98 16.38
N ILE A 272 -5.21 -10.84 16.65
CA ILE A 272 -5.88 -9.54 16.75
C ILE A 272 -6.07 -9.25 18.24
N LYS A 273 -5.32 -8.29 18.80
CA LYS A 273 -5.40 -7.99 20.24
C LYS A 273 -6.72 -7.31 20.61
N LEU A 274 -7.18 -6.38 19.77
CA LEU A 274 -8.43 -5.66 19.97
C LEU A 274 -9.16 -5.49 18.62
N LEU A 275 -10.36 -6.04 18.51
CA LEU A 275 -11.29 -5.83 17.42
C LEU A 275 -12.42 -4.90 17.88
N LYS A 276 -12.59 -3.77 17.19
CA LYS A 276 -13.67 -2.80 17.40
C LYS A 276 -14.61 -2.85 16.20
N MET A 277 -15.91 -2.94 16.47
CA MET A 277 -16.97 -2.89 15.45
C MET A 277 -18.02 -1.87 15.85
N ASP A 278 -18.64 -1.21 14.87
CA ASP A 278 -19.75 -0.27 15.07
C ASP A 278 -21.12 -0.95 15.18
N VAL A 279 -21.13 -2.29 15.21
CA VAL A 279 -22.30 -3.14 15.45
C VAL A 279 -21.98 -4.21 16.50
N PRO A 280 -22.97 -4.68 17.27
CA PRO A 280 -22.77 -5.77 18.20
C PRO A 280 -22.26 -7.02 17.49
N TYR A 281 -21.24 -7.67 18.07
CA TYR A 281 -20.69 -8.90 17.56
C TYR A 281 -21.73 -10.02 17.50
N LYS A 282 -21.67 -10.79 16.41
CA LYS A 282 -22.37 -12.05 16.21
C LYS A 282 -21.49 -12.96 15.35
N ASP A 283 -21.54 -14.26 15.59
CA ASP A 283 -20.73 -15.24 14.87
C ASP A 283 -20.94 -15.14 13.34
N GLU A 284 -22.18 -14.86 12.90
CA GLU A 284 -22.54 -14.68 11.48
C GLU A 284 -21.83 -13.51 10.76
N LEU A 285 -21.19 -12.60 11.51
CA LEU A 285 -20.40 -11.50 10.94
C LEU A 285 -18.99 -11.94 10.52
N ILE A 286 -18.52 -13.07 11.00
CA ILE A 286 -17.18 -13.57 10.71
C ILE A 286 -17.30 -14.75 9.77
N LEU A 287 -16.50 -14.72 8.71
CA LEU A 287 -16.30 -15.90 7.87
C LEU A 287 -14.97 -16.51 8.26
N ASP A 288 -14.97 -17.67 8.91
CA ASP A 288 -13.76 -18.36 9.34
C ASP A 288 -13.62 -19.75 8.73
N ASP A 289 -12.38 -20.11 8.40
CA ASP A 289 -12.01 -21.46 8.01
C ASP A 289 -11.70 -22.32 9.24
N ILE A 290 -12.00 -23.62 9.18
CA ILE A 290 -11.72 -24.57 10.26
C ILE A 290 -10.23 -24.69 10.60
N LEU A 291 -9.36 -24.34 9.65
CA LEU A 291 -7.90 -24.33 9.78
C LEU A 291 -7.34 -22.95 10.12
N THR A 292 -8.18 -21.98 10.50
CA THR A 292 -7.68 -20.67 10.88
C THR A 292 -6.79 -20.73 12.11
N ASN A 293 -5.66 -20.03 12.07
CA ASN A 293 -4.74 -19.85 13.20
C ASN A 293 -4.88 -18.47 13.86
N VAL A 294 -5.96 -17.74 13.53
CA VAL A 294 -6.18 -16.37 13.99
C VAL A 294 -6.92 -16.36 15.31
N LEU A 295 -6.38 -15.64 16.29
CA LEU A 295 -6.96 -15.50 17.63
C LEU A 295 -7.30 -14.04 17.91
N VAL A 296 -8.59 -13.77 18.13
CA VAL A 296 -9.10 -12.46 18.57
C VAL A 296 -9.15 -12.43 20.09
N LYS A 297 -8.35 -11.57 20.73
CA LYS A 297 -8.22 -11.54 22.20
C LYS A 297 -9.31 -10.73 22.90
N LYS A 298 -9.78 -9.65 22.27
CA LYS A 298 -10.79 -8.75 22.82
C LYS A 298 -11.64 -8.18 21.70
N ILE A 299 -12.95 -8.08 21.95
CA ILE A 299 -13.91 -7.44 21.06
C ILE A 299 -14.59 -6.31 21.81
N GLU A 300 -14.73 -5.15 21.17
CA GLU A 300 -15.41 -3.97 21.69
C GLU A 300 -16.41 -3.42 20.66
N LEU A 301 -17.51 -2.89 21.17
CA LEU A 301 -18.45 -2.07 20.38
C LEU A 301 -17.97 -0.62 20.41
N VAL A 302 -17.97 0.05 19.26
CA VAL A 302 -17.76 1.50 19.15
C VAL A 302 -19.06 2.17 18.72
N ASP A 303 -19.28 3.38 19.22
CA ASP A 303 -20.49 4.18 18.94
C ASP A 303 -20.50 4.77 17.53
#